data_AF-A0A498FYJ2-F1
#
_entry.id   AF-A0A498FYJ2-F1
#
_cell.length_a   1.000
_cell.length_b   1.000
_cell.length_c   1.000
_cell.angle_alpha   90.00
_cell.angle_beta   90.00
_cell.angle_gamma   90.00
#
_symmetry.space_group_name_H-M   'P 1'
#
loop_
_entity.id
_entity.type
_entity.pdbx_description
1 polymer ?
#
loop_
_entity_poly.entity_id
_entity_poly.type
_entity_poly.pdbx_seq_one_letter_code
_entity_poly.pdbx_strand_id
1 'polypeptide(L)' 'GVEADRVVVGGRRRSPTGKAVFGSAAQEVMLSAPCPVTFVRETAS' A
#
# COMPACT_ATOMS: atom_id res chain seq x y z
N GLY A 1 10.95 -13.65 -15.00
CA GLY A 1 10.42 -12.79 -13.91
C GLY A 1 10.37 -11.38 -14.43
N VAL A 2 9.38 -10.58 -14.01
CA VAL A 2 9.37 -9.16 -14.34
C VAL A 2 10.21 -8.45 -13.27
N GLU A 3 11.24 -7.73 -13.69
CA GLU A 3 11.98 -6.83 -12.81
C GLU A 3 11.30 -5.45 -12.84
N ALA A 4 11.00 -4.92 -11.66
CA ALA A 4 10.39 -3.60 -11.50
C ALA A 4 11.29 -2.74 -10.63
N ASP A 5 11.64 -1.54 -11.10
CA ASP A 5 12.45 -0.60 -10.32
C ASP A 5 11.67 0.05 -9.17
N ARG A 6 10.33 -0.02 -9.21
CA ARG A 6 9.43 0.54 -8.18
C ARG A 6 8.04 -0.09 -8.22
N VAL A 7 7.40 -0.14 -7.05
CA VAL A 7 5.97 -0.46 -6.89
C VAL A 7 5.21 0.72 -6.28
N VAL A 8 4.00 0.97 -6.78
CA VAL A 8 3.07 1.99 -6.23
C VAL A 8 1.80 1.30 -5.77
N VAL A 9 1.38 1.56 -4.53
CA VAL A 9 0.18 0.94 -3.94
C VAL A 9 -0.74 2.01 -3.36
N GLY A 10 -2.03 1.93 -3.67
CA GLY A 10 -3.05 2.84 -3.15
C GLY A 10 -3.64 2.36 -1.81
N GLY A 11 -3.76 3.28 -0.86
CA GLY A 11 -4.51 3.10 0.37
C GLY A 11 -5.88 3.76 0.29
N ARG A 12 -6.95 2.99 0.54
CA ARG A 12 -8.32 3.52 0.65
C ARG A 12 -8.65 3.86 2.09
N ARG A 13 -9.48 4.87 2.32
CA ARG A 13 -10.01 5.15 3.67
C ARG A 13 -10.97 4.03 4.09
N ARG A 14 -10.59 3.24 5.09
CA ARG A 14 -11.52 2.31 5.78
C ARG A 14 -12.09 3.00 7.03
N SER A 15 -13.30 2.64 7.42
CA SER A 15 -14.07 3.29 8.49
C SER A 15 -13.35 3.23 9.85
N PRO A 16 -13.76 4.02 10.86
CA PRO A 16 -13.13 4.02 12.19
C PRO A 16 -13.08 2.64 12.87
N THR A 17 -14.01 1.74 12.53
CA THR A 17 -14.05 0.34 12.99
C THR A 17 -13.11 -0.58 12.20
N GLY A 18 -12.61 -0.14 11.04
CA GLY A 18 -11.73 -0.85 10.12
C GLY A 18 -10.27 -0.45 10.33
N LYS A 19 -9.64 -1.11 11.30
CA LYS A 19 -8.24 -1.02 11.71
C LYS A 19 -7.22 -0.90 10.55
N ALA A 20 -6.14 -0.18 10.87
CA ALA A 20 -4.89 0.03 10.12
C ALA A 20 -5.01 0.86 8.83
N VAL A 21 -4.14 1.88 8.76
CA VAL A 21 -4.01 2.82 7.64
C VAL A 21 -3.45 2.16 6.36
N PHE A 22 -3.10 0.88 6.45
CA PHE A 22 -2.63 0.03 5.36
C PHE A 22 -3.53 -1.21 5.28
N GLY A 23 -4.06 -1.52 4.08
CA GLY A 23 -4.76 -2.80 3.85
C GLY A 23 -3.78 -3.98 3.85
N SER A 24 -4.27 -5.21 4.04
CA SER A 24 -3.42 -6.42 4.09
C SER A 24 -2.55 -6.60 2.84
N ALA A 25 -3.11 -6.35 1.64
CA ALA A 25 -2.36 -6.42 0.40
C ALA A 25 -1.25 -5.36 0.31
N ALA A 26 -1.52 -4.12 0.74
CA ALA A 26 -0.51 -3.07 0.76
C ALA A 26 0.60 -3.41 1.77
N GLN A 27 0.23 -3.97 2.92
CA GLN A 27 1.19 -4.40 3.93
C GLN A 27 2.07 -5.54 3.41
N GLU A 28 1.49 -6.55 2.76
CA GLU A 28 2.22 -7.67 2.17
C GLU A 28 3.24 -7.18 1.12
N VAL A 29 2.81 -6.30 0.22
CA VAL A 29 3.70 -5.70 -0.79
C VAL A 29 4.82 -4.89 -0.13
N MET A 30 4.52 -4.06 0.87
CA MET A 30 5.53 -3.26 1.57
C MET A 30 6.57 -4.12 2.32
N LEU A 31 6.18 -5.31 2.79
CA LEU A 31 7.06 -6.21 3.53
C LEU A 31 7.88 -7.14 2.62
N SER A 32 7.46 -7.36 1.38
CA SER A 32 8.03 -8.40 0.50
C SER A 32 8.64 -7.88 -0.80
N ALA A 33 8.36 -6.63 -1.20
CA ALA A 33 8.85 -6.10 -2.47
C ALA A 33 10.39 -6.05 -2.52
N PRO A 34 11.02 -6.50 -3.62
CA PRO A 34 12.47 -6.44 -3.79
C PRO A 34 12.97 -5.03 -4.16
N CYS A 35 12.05 -4.09 -4.37
CA CYS A 35 12.34 -2.73 -4.80
C CYS A 35 11.54 -1.71 -3.97
N PRO A 36 11.90 -0.42 -4.02
CA PRO A 36 11.20 0.62 -3.27
C PRO A 36 9.70 0.66 -3.56
N VAL A 37 8.91 0.80 -2.49
CA VAL A 37 7.44 0.90 -2.54
C VAL A 37 7.00 2.31 -2.16
N THR A 38 6.17 2.94 -3.00
CA THR A 38 5.49 4.20 -2.66
C THR A 38 4.03 3.92 -2.34
N PHE A 39 3.61 4.27 -1.12
CA PHE A 39 2.21 4.17 -0.71
C PHE A 39 1.51 5.52 -0.87
N VAL A 40 0.40 5.53 -1.62
CA VAL A 40 -0.41 6.73 -1.83
C VAL A 40 -1.68 6.63 -1.01
N ARG A 41 -1.89 7.58 -0.09
CA ARG A 41 -3.12 7.65 0.70
C ARG A 41 -4.16 8.46 -0.05
N GLU A 42 -5.40 8.00 -0.04
CA GLU A 42 -6.54 8.82 -0.41
C GLU A 42 -6.68 10.02 0.55
N THR A 43 -6.70 11.23 0.00
CA THR A 43 -6.97 12.46 0.74
C THR A 43 -8.44 12.51 1.13
N ALA A 44 -8.75 12.98 2.33
CA ALA A 44 -10.14 13.25 2.70
C ALA A 44 -10.68 14.38 1.79
N SER A 45 -11.84 14.15 1.17
CA SER A 45 -12.61 15.21 0.51
C SER A 45 -13.25 16.14 1.54
#